data_AF-A0AB35IQG1-F1
#
_entry.id   AF-A0AB35IQG1-F1
#
_cell.length_a   1.000
_cell.length_b   1.000
_cell.length_c   1.000
_cell.angle_alpha   90.00
_cell.angle_beta   90.00
_cell.angle_gamma   90.00
#
_symmetry.space_group_name_H-M   'P 1'
#
loop_
_entity.id
_entity.type
_entity.pdbx_description
1 polymer ?
#
loop_
_entity_poly.entity_id
_entity_poly.type
_entity_poly.pdbx_seq_one_letter_code
_entity_poly.pdbx_strand_id
1 'polypeptide(L)'
;MSLIILISAPIIFKAQIPENIFIYLLGVILFIIVSLSIGMVFGVFFKSAAKMGMATQLVFLPSIMLSGIMFPVAMLPNVLQVIGRILPATWGFELMCTNDFLWLNVAVQLIIFMIMLIVASFKIKQIRKED
;
A
#
# COMPACT_ATOMS: atom_id res chain seq x y z
N MET A 1 -11.35 2.25 -10.62
CA MET A 1 -11.24 3.66 -10.20
C MET A 1 -9.92 4.29 -10.61
N SER A 2 -8.76 3.64 -10.43
CA SER A 2 -7.45 4.22 -10.77
C SER A 2 -7.29 4.69 -12.23
N LEU A 3 -7.77 3.92 -13.23
CA LEU A 3 -7.72 4.33 -14.64
C LEU A 3 -8.60 5.55 -14.93
N ILE A 4 -9.75 5.65 -14.28
CA ILE A 4 -10.64 6.81 -14.41
C ILE A 4 -9.93 8.06 -13.90
N ILE A 5 -9.24 7.97 -12.76
CA ILE A 5 -8.46 9.07 -12.19
C ILE A 5 -7.28 9.45 -13.09
N LEU A 6 -6.56 8.47 -13.64
CA LEU A 6 -5.43 8.74 -14.54
C LEU A 6 -5.85 9.53 -15.79
N ILE A 7 -7.03 9.24 -16.35
CA ILE A 7 -7.55 9.94 -17.53
C ILE A 7 -8.17 11.29 -17.15
N SER A 8 -8.88 11.38 -16.03
CA SER A 8 -9.62 12.59 -15.65
C SER A 8 -8.74 13.66 -14.99
N ALA A 9 -7.69 13.28 -14.26
CA ALA A 9 -6.85 14.22 -13.51
C ALA A 9 -6.14 15.25 -14.42
N PRO A 10 -5.57 14.89 -15.58
CA PRO A 10 -4.99 15.88 -16.50
C PRO A 10 -6.04 16.83 -17.09
N ILE A 11 -7.26 16.34 -17.33
CA ILE A 11 -8.35 17.10 -17.95
C ILE A 11 -8.91 18.14 -16.96
N ILE A 12 -9.18 17.71 -15.73
CA ILE A 12 -9.88 18.53 -14.73
C ILE A 12 -8.91 19.42 -13.95
N PHE A 13 -7.75 18.87 -13.56
CA PHE A 13 -6.82 19.52 -12.64
C PHE A 13 -5.52 19.98 -13.29
N LYS A 14 -5.36 19.78 -14.61
CA LYS A 14 -4.09 20.04 -15.33
C LYS A 14 -2.89 19.36 -14.68
N ALA A 15 -3.12 18.17 -14.10
CA ALA A 15 -2.09 17.38 -13.45
C ALA A 15 -1.04 16.90 -14.47
N GLN A 16 0.21 16.81 -14.03
CA GLN A 16 1.28 16.23 -14.83
C GLN A 16 1.04 14.73 -15.00
N ILE A 17 1.12 14.25 -16.23
CA ILE A 17 1.03 12.82 -16.54
C ILE A 17 2.38 12.19 -16.18
N PRO A 18 2.41 10.99 -15.57
CA PRO A 18 3.66 10.28 -15.34
C PRO A 18 4.42 10.10 -16.65
N GLU A 19 5.73 10.39 -16.67
CA GLU A 19 6.53 10.24 -17.90
C GLU A 19 6.57 8.78 -18.35
N ASN A 20 6.62 7.84 -17.39
CA ASN A 20 6.53 6.40 -17.65
C ASN A 20 5.25 5.79 -17.08
N ILE A 21 4.20 5.76 -17.92
CA ILE A 21 2.89 5.20 -17.59
C ILE A 21 2.97 3.71 -17.20
N PHE A 22 3.91 2.96 -17.79
CA PHE A 22 4.05 1.53 -17.50
C PHE A 22 4.52 1.28 -16.08
N ILE A 23 5.57 1.98 -15.63
CA ILE A 23 6.08 1.87 -14.26
C ILE A 23 5.03 2.35 -13.26
N TYR A 24 4.35 3.45 -13.56
CA TYR A 24 3.24 3.94 -12.75
C TYR A 24 2.14 2.89 -12.57
N LEU A 25 1.66 2.27 -13.67
CA LEU A 25 0.64 1.23 -13.62
C LEU A 25 1.11 0.00 -12.84
N LEU A 26 2.36 -0.41 -13.02
CA LEU A 26 2.96 -1.51 -12.28
C LEU A 26 3.00 -1.21 -10.78
N GLY A 27 3.42 0.00 -10.40
CA GLY A 27 3.40 0.46 -9.01
C GLY A 27 1.98 0.43 -8.40
N VAL A 28 0.97 0.87 -9.16
CA VAL A 28 -0.44 0.80 -8.74
C VAL A 28 -0.90 -0.64 -8.56
N ILE A 29 -0.60 -1.53 -9.51
CA ILE A 29 -0.99 -2.94 -9.43
C ILE A 29 -0.33 -3.62 -8.22
N LEU A 30 0.97 -3.45 -8.03
CA LEU A 30 1.68 -4.02 -6.88
C LEU A 30 1.13 -3.49 -5.56
N PHE A 31 0.92 -2.18 -5.46
CA PHE A 31 0.36 -1.57 -4.26
C PHE A 31 -1.05 -2.09 -3.94
N ILE A 32 -1.90 -2.29 -4.95
CA ILE A 32 -3.22 -2.91 -4.80
C ILE A 32 -3.08 -4.34 -4.26
N ILE A 33 -2.24 -5.17 -4.88
CA ILE A 33 -2.04 -6.58 -4.48
C ILE A 33 -1.58 -6.67 -3.02
N VAL A 34 -0.62 -5.84 -2.61
CA VAL A 34 -0.09 -5.81 -1.24
C VAL A 34 -1.15 -5.30 -0.26
N SER A 35 -1.92 -4.27 -0.64
CA SER A 35 -3.00 -3.75 0.21
C SER A 35 -4.12 -4.78 0.40
N LEU A 36 -4.45 -5.56 -0.64
CA LEU A 36 -5.42 -6.65 -0.53
C LEU A 36 -4.92 -7.77 0.38
N SER A 37 -3.63 -8.14 0.34
CA SER A 37 -3.12 -9.20 1.22
C SER A 37 -3.17 -8.78 2.69
N ILE A 38 -2.86 -7.51 2.99
CA ILE A 38 -3.03 -6.93 4.32
C ILE A 38 -4.50 -6.96 4.74
N GLY A 39 -5.40 -6.53 3.85
CA GLY A 39 -6.85 -6.58 4.08
C GLY A 39 -7.36 -7.99 4.37
N MET A 40 -6.82 -9.00 3.67
CA MET A 40 -7.14 -10.41 3.91
C MET A 40 -6.70 -10.86 5.31
N VAL A 41 -5.51 -10.46 5.77
CA VAL A 41 -5.04 -10.73 7.14
C VAL A 41 -6.01 -10.13 8.15
N PHE A 42 -6.41 -8.86 8.01
CA PHE A 42 -7.44 -8.27 8.86
C PHE A 42 -8.76 -9.06 8.82
N GLY A 43 -9.16 -9.53 7.63
CA GLY A 43 -10.33 -10.37 7.41
C GLY A 43 -10.37 -11.63 8.27
N VAL A 44 -9.24 -12.32 8.38
CA VAL A 44 -9.13 -13.61 9.09
C VAL A 44 -8.94 -13.41 10.60
N PHE A 45 -8.32 -12.31 11.03
CA PHE A 45 -8.04 -12.06 12.45
C PHE A 45 -9.23 -11.52 13.24
N PHE A 46 -10.14 -10.78 12.61
CA PHE A 46 -11.23 -10.11 13.29
C PHE A 46 -12.58 -10.80 13.03
N LYS A 47 -13.22 -11.30 14.11
CA LYS A 47 -14.55 -11.93 14.03
C LYS A 47 -15.72 -10.95 13.82
N SER A 48 -15.49 -9.65 13.99
CA SER A 48 -16.52 -8.60 13.87
C SER A 48 -16.10 -7.56 12.84
N ALA A 49 -16.99 -7.28 11.88
CA ALA A 49 -16.77 -6.29 10.82
C ALA A 49 -16.48 -4.89 11.38
N ALA A 50 -17.14 -4.47 12.47
CA ALA A 50 -16.91 -3.17 13.08
C ALA A 50 -15.48 -3.05 13.65
N LYS A 51 -15.00 -4.08 14.37
CA LYS A 51 -13.64 -4.10 14.93
C LYS A 51 -12.58 -4.15 13.81
N MET A 52 -12.85 -4.92 12.76
CA MET A 52 -11.99 -4.99 11.56
C MET A 52 -11.87 -3.62 10.88
N GLY A 53 -12.99 -2.93 10.66
CA GLY A 53 -13.00 -1.61 10.03
C GLY A 53 -12.16 -0.60 10.81
N MET A 54 -12.33 -0.55 12.14
CA MET A 54 -11.55 0.33 13.01
C MET A 54 -10.05 0.02 12.95
N ALA A 55 -9.67 -1.27 13.01
CA ALA A 55 -8.28 -1.70 12.93
C ALA A 55 -7.64 -1.33 11.58
N THR A 56 -8.34 -1.56 10.47
CA THR A 56 -7.89 -1.20 9.13
C THR A 56 -7.67 0.31 9.01
N GLN A 57 -8.60 1.13 9.51
CA GLN A 57 -8.45 2.59 9.48
C GLN A 57 -7.22 3.04 10.28
N LEU A 58 -6.98 2.46 11.47
CA LEU A 58 -5.84 2.81 12.31
C LEU A 58 -4.50 2.48 11.64
N VAL A 59 -4.46 1.54 10.69
CA VAL A 59 -3.24 1.18 9.96
C VAL A 59 -3.11 1.91 8.61
N PHE A 60 -4.18 1.97 7.82
CA PHE A 60 -4.12 2.58 6.49
C PHE A 60 -4.10 4.11 6.52
N LEU A 61 -4.75 4.74 7.51
CA LEU A 61 -4.74 6.20 7.61
C LEU A 61 -3.32 6.76 7.87
N PRO A 62 -2.57 6.32 8.90
CA PRO A 62 -1.19 6.77 9.08
C PRO A 62 -0.29 6.34 7.93
N SER A 63 -0.57 5.22 7.26
CA SER A 63 0.13 4.81 6.03
C SER A 63 0.01 5.84 4.91
N ILE A 64 -1.17 6.41 4.69
CA ILE A 64 -1.36 7.47 3.68
C ILE A 64 -0.69 8.77 4.13
N MET A 65 -0.77 9.12 5.42
CA MET A 65 -0.17 10.36 5.94
C MET A 65 1.36 10.36 5.91
N LEU A 66 1.99 9.22 6.20
CA LEU A 66 3.45 9.10 6.31
C LEU A 66 4.16 8.71 5.01
N SER A 67 3.41 8.32 3.97
CA SER A 67 3.98 7.79 2.72
C SER A 67 4.47 8.81 1.72
N GLY A 68 4.20 10.11 1.92
CA GLY A 68 4.46 11.14 0.91
C GLY A 68 3.23 11.54 0.10
N ILE A 69 2.14 10.76 0.16
CA ILE A 69 0.92 11.01 -0.62
C ILE A 69 0.22 12.30 -0.16
N MET A 70 0.01 12.44 1.15
CA MET A 70 -0.71 13.59 1.72
C MET A 70 0.24 14.73 2.13
N PHE A 71 1.39 14.39 2.70
CA PHE A 71 2.42 15.35 3.11
C PHE A 71 3.75 14.97 2.48
N PRO A 72 4.53 15.92 1.93
CA PRO A 72 5.87 15.62 1.44
C PRO A 72 6.74 15.01 2.53
N VAL A 73 7.46 13.93 2.21
CA VAL A 73 8.31 13.21 3.18
C VAL A 73 9.37 14.14 3.79
N ALA A 74 9.85 15.13 3.04
CA ALA A 74 10.81 16.14 3.50
C ALA A 74 10.28 17.04 4.64
N MET A 75 8.96 17.15 4.79
CA MET A 75 8.34 17.93 5.88
C MET A 75 8.15 17.10 7.15
N LEU A 76 8.34 15.78 7.09
CA LEU A 76 8.19 14.90 8.25
C LEU A 76 9.48 14.90 9.10
N PRO A 77 9.37 14.89 10.44
CA PRO A 77 10.49 14.61 11.32
C PRO A 77 11.16 13.26 10.99
N ASN A 78 12.48 13.16 11.20
CA ASN A 78 13.27 11.97 10.86
C ASN A 78 12.66 10.65 11.37
N VAL A 79 12.12 10.64 12.59
CA VAL A 79 11.48 9.45 13.18
C VAL A 79 10.28 8.99 12.36
N LEU A 80 9.43 9.93 11.94
CA LEU A 80 8.23 9.64 11.17
C LEU A 80 8.55 9.19 9.74
N GLN A 81 9.64 9.72 9.15
CA GLN A 81 10.12 9.23 7.85
C GLN A 81 10.53 7.76 7.91
N VAL A 82 11.26 7.36 8.96
CA VAL A 82 11.70 5.97 9.13
C VAL A 82 10.50 5.04 9.33
N ILE A 83 9.52 5.44 10.15
CA ILE A 83 8.29 4.65 10.35
C ILE A 83 7.50 4.54 9.04
N GLY A 84 7.40 5.63 8.28
CA GLY A 84 6.75 5.63 6.97
C GLY A 84 7.35 4.58 6.04
N ARG A 85 8.68 4.38 6.03
CA ARG A 85 9.34 3.36 5.21
C ARG A 85 9.01 1.91 5.57
N ILE A 86 8.33 1.64 6.68
CA ILE A 86 7.83 0.28 6.98
C ILE A 86 6.53 0.00 6.19
N LEU A 87 5.81 1.06 5.81
CA LEU A 87 4.47 0.97 5.25
C LEU A 87 4.52 0.76 3.73
N PRO A 88 3.67 -0.10 3.16
CA PRO A 88 3.70 -0.42 1.73
C PRO A 88 3.31 0.77 0.85
N ALA A 89 2.57 1.74 1.40
CA ALA A 89 2.16 2.95 0.70
C ALA A 89 3.35 3.83 0.32
N THR A 90 4.39 3.88 1.15
CA THR A 90 5.60 4.69 0.89
C THR A 90 6.33 4.18 -0.35
N TRP A 91 6.62 2.89 -0.40
CA TRP A 91 7.29 2.26 -1.54
C TRP A 91 6.44 2.26 -2.81
N GLY A 92 5.12 2.11 -2.65
CA GLY A 92 4.18 2.14 -3.77
C GLY A 92 4.06 3.52 -4.39
N PHE A 93 3.96 4.55 -3.54
CA PHE A 93 3.91 5.93 -4.00
C PHE A 93 5.23 6.36 -4.65
N GLU A 94 6.37 5.97 -4.07
CA GLU A 94 7.68 6.26 -4.65
C GLU A 94 7.81 5.67 -6.06
N LEU A 95 7.38 4.41 -6.27
CA LEU A 95 7.32 3.79 -7.61
C LEU A 95 6.42 4.54 -8.60
N MET A 96 5.36 5.19 -8.13
CA MET A 96 4.45 5.96 -8.99
C MET A 96 5.03 7.31 -9.40
N CYS A 97 5.92 7.88 -8.58
CA CYS A 97 6.52 9.20 -8.82
C CYS A 97 7.89 9.14 -9.49
N THR A 98 8.60 8.01 -9.43
CA THR A 98 9.92 7.85 -10.07
C THR A 98 9.81 7.34 -11.50
N ASN A 99 10.65 7.88 -12.39
CA ASN A 99 10.77 7.42 -13.77
C ASN A 99 11.57 6.12 -13.91
N ASP A 100 12.40 5.82 -12.91
CA ASP A 100 13.26 4.66 -12.91
C ASP A 100 12.63 3.48 -12.18
N PHE A 101 12.86 2.30 -12.72
CA PHE A 101 12.45 1.06 -12.07
C PHE A 101 13.40 0.74 -10.92
N LEU A 102 13.08 1.26 -9.74
CA LEU A 102 13.82 0.98 -8.52
C LEU A 102 13.46 -0.43 -8.00
N TRP A 103 14.35 -1.39 -8.27
CA TRP A 103 14.22 -2.78 -7.81
C TRP A 103 14.00 -2.91 -6.31
N LEU A 104 14.57 -2.00 -5.52
CA LEU A 104 14.39 -2.00 -4.06
C LEU A 104 12.92 -1.82 -3.67
N ASN A 105 12.21 -0.88 -4.29
CA ASN A 105 10.83 -0.57 -3.96
C ASN A 105 9.92 -1.77 -4.27
N VAL A 106 10.16 -2.40 -5.43
CA VAL A 106 9.46 -3.62 -5.84
C VAL A 106 9.79 -4.78 -4.91
N ALA A 107 11.06 -4.99 -4.58
CA ALA A 107 11.49 -6.05 -3.68
C ALA A 107 10.85 -5.91 -2.30
N VAL A 108 10.82 -4.70 -1.72
CA VAL A 108 10.20 -4.46 -0.41
C VAL A 108 8.70 -4.75 -0.46
N GLN A 109 7.98 -4.32 -1.50
CA GLN A 109 6.57 -4.66 -1.65
C GLN A 109 6.33 -6.17 -1.77
N LEU A 110 7.15 -6.88 -2.54
CA LEU A 110 7.06 -8.34 -2.65
C LEU A 110 7.35 -9.04 -1.31
N ILE A 111 8.31 -8.54 -0.54
CA ILE A 111 8.60 -9.06 0.81
C ILE A 111 7.38 -8.88 1.72
N ILE A 112 6.78 -7.67 1.75
CA ILE A 112 5.57 -7.42 2.55
C ILE A 112 4.44 -8.35 2.10
N PHE A 113 4.24 -8.50 0.79
CA PHE A 113 3.22 -9.40 0.25
C PHE A 113 3.42 -10.85 0.69
N MET A 114 4.65 -11.37 0.59
CA MET A 114 4.97 -12.73 1.02
C MET A 114 4.76 -12.93 2.52
N ILE A 115 5.18 -11.97 3.36
CA ILE A 115 4.96 -12.02 4.81
C ILE A 115 3.45 -12.09 5.12
N MET A 116 2.64 -11.25 4.47
CA MET A 116 1.19 -11.22 4.71
C MET A 116 0.50 -12.52 4.24
N LEU A 117 0.92 -13.10 3.12
CA LEU A 117 0.42 -14.40 2.66
C LEU A 117 0.77 -15.53 3.64
N ILE A 118 1.98 -15.52 4.17
CA ILE A 118 2.43 -16.50 5.17
C ILE A 118 1.54 -16.38 6.42
N VAL A 119 1.39 -15.17 6.97
CA VAL A 119 0.55 -14.91 8.15
C VAL A 119 -0.90 -15.34 7.92
N ALA A 120 -1.50 -14.95 6.78
CA ALA A 120 -2.85 -15.35 6.42
C ALA A 120 -2.98 -16.89 6.34
N SER A 121 -2.04 -17.55 5.66
CA SER A 121 -2.05 -19.01 5.49
C SER A 121 -1.91 -19.75 6.82
N PHE A 122 -1.02 -19.29 7.71
CA PHE A 122 -0.87 -19.85 9.05
C PHE A 122 -2.15 -19.70 9.87
N LYS A 123 -2.78 -18.51 9.83
CA LYS A 123 -3.99 -18.26 10.61
C LYS A 123 -5.19 -19.07 10.09
N ILE A 124 -5.33 -19.19 8.77
CA ILE A 124 -6.37 -20.04 8.15
C ILE A 124 -6.15 -21.52 8.51
N LYS A 125 -4.91 -22.01 8.44
CA LYS A 125 -4.58 -23.39 8.85
C LYS A 125 -4.84 -23.64 10.33
N GLN A 126 -4.63 -22.64 11.20
CA GLN A 126 -4.93 -22.73 12.62
C GLN A 126 -6.44 -22.87 12.85
N ILE A 127 -7.26 -22.02 12.21
CA ILE A 127 -8.73 -22.07 12.34
C ILE A 127 -9.26 -23.45 11.91
N ARG A 128 -8.80 -23.97 10.78
CA ARG A 128 -9.22 -25.29 10.27
C ARG A 128 -8.82 -26.48 11.17
N LYS A 129 -7.83 -26.32 12.06
CA LYS A 129 -7.44 -27.37 13.02
C LYS A 129 -8.25 -27.34 14.31
N GLU A 130 -8.90 -26.22 14.60
CA GLU A 130 -9.75 -26.02 15.78
C GLU A 130 -11.21 -26.47 15.51
N ASP A 131 -11.57 -26.66 14.23
CA ASP A 131 -12.84 -27.24 13.74
C ASP A 131 -12.71 -28.77 13.51
#